data_AF-A0A955ZKX9-F1
#
_entry.id   AF-A0A955ZKX9-F1
#
_cell.length_a   1.000
_cell.length_b   1.000
_cell.length_c   1.000
_cell.angle_alpha   90.00
_cell.angle_beta   90.00
_cell.angle_gamma   90.00
#
_symmetry.space_group_name_H-M   'P 1'
#
loop_
_entity.id
_entity.type
_entity.pdbx_description
1 polymer ?
#
loop_
_entity_poly.entity_id
_entity_poly.type
_entity_poly.pdbx_seq_one_letter_code
_entity_poly.pdbx_strand_id
1 'polypeptide(L)'
;MALRFRTLARSSQAILETAEELAQVCDLDDALWVATAVTIDTLRLDKGFLTTMDADGDGRIRSDDVKAAIGWALGVFRDRSAMTGGGTQLALGSVNESGDGAAVIDGARRILETLGTPAAKELDLDAVRKVRADEEAKGLSAAGKVLPAAAAEDEALQSFLTHVIEVTGGAPHPSGDAAVTADTLDAFLSQGKDWLAWNDAPTTDAAILPIADTAAAQAAHAAVTAKLDQYFLLCDTVHLDPDLASRAWVDAKDTDLLDPAAATALLERAPLARPRADGVLDVAAGLNPAWRGRVRAWLDQAALLGIDTAKVDRDLVAAVGAKLAPYVVWQGAKPATKAGDRGADAIRAHLADETLPVRTRELLQRSEVAAVALDGVKLVEKAILFQAWLLPLTNTMVSMPDLFDEKRVGWVEQGHLVMDGRVFDLAIRVNDAGRAEKFAAMSPLYTMFVKVGDKGGALTDEYMIPVTAGEREHLCDGMWGVFFDPDGKERHAQIRKMIVNPISIKEALLAPFRKIGETIQQTLDKASASQTTAMSGSVTQNVTAAA
;
A
#
# COMPACT_ATOMS: atom_id res chain seq x y z
N MET A 1 -4.20 -29.67 39.38
CA MET A 1 -2.80 -29.54 39.84
C MET A 1 -2.48 -28.05 39.83
N ALA A 2 -1.68 -27.53 40.76
CA ALA A 2 -1.37 -26.10 40.82
C ALA A 2 -0.13 -25.77 39.97
N LEU A 3 -0.11 -24.57 39.37
CA LEU A 3 1.04 -24.07 38.60
C LEU A 3 2.29 -24.05 39.47
N ARG A 4 3.39 -24.57 38.93
CA ARG A 4 4.69 -24.52 39.58
C ARG A 4 5.35 -23.18 39.26
N PHE A 5 6.10 -22.65 40.23
CA PHE A 5 6.84 -21.41 40.08
C PHE A 5 8.32 -21.64 40.38
N ARG A 6 9.18 -20.93 39.64
CA ARG A 6 10.61 -20.78 39.94
C ARG A 6 10.94 -19.32 40.18
N THR A 7 11.89 -19.05 41.06
CA THR A 7 12.40 -17.69 41.28
C THR A 7 13.58 -17.47 40.34
N LEU A 8 13.43 -16.56 39.39
CA LEU A 8 14.53 -16.06 38.56
C LEU A 8 14.77 -14.59 38.88
N ALA A 9 16.02 -14.25 39.21
CA ALA A 9 16.41 -12.97 39.77
C ALA A 9 15.55 -12.57 40.98
N ARG A 10 14.66 -11.57 40.84
CA ARG A 10 13.76 -11.06 41.88
C ARG A 10 12.27 -11.34 41.61
N SER A 11 11.94 -12.09 40.56
CA SER A 11 10.57 -12.38 40.13
C SER A 11 10.25 -13.87 40.23
N SER A 12 9.05 -14.20 40.71
CA SER A 12 8.49 -15.56 40.63
C SER A 12 7.83 -15.75 39.27
N GLN A 13 8.33 -16.72 38.51
CA GLN A 13 7.88 -17.01 37.15
C GLN A 13 7.25 -18.40 37.11
N ALA A 14 6.13 -18.53 36.42
CA ALA A 14 5.48 -19.82 36.21
C ALA A 14 6.32 -20.74 35.31
N ILE A 15 6.28 -22.04 35.59
CA ILE A 15 6.94 -23.08 34.81
C ILE A 15 5.88 -23.74 33.93
N LEU A 16 6.09 -23.72 32.61
CA LEU A 16 5.22 -24.33 31.62
C LEU A 16 6.03 -25.33 30.77
N GLU A 17 5.93 -26.60 31.13
CA GLU A 17 6.57 -27.73 30.45
C GLU A 17 5.54 -28.58 29.70
N THR A 18 4.27 -28.55 30.09
CA THR A 18 3.22 -29.40 29.47
C THR A 18 1.95 -28.64 29.10
N ALA A 19 1.17 -29.23 28.20
CA ALA A 19 -0.12 -28.71 27.78
C ALA A 19 -1.17 -28.65 28.91
N GLU A 20 -1.06 -29.47 29.96
CA GLU A 20 -1.94 -29.36 31.14
C GLU A 20 -1.70 -28.08 31.94
N GLU A 21 -0.50 -27.51 31.87
CA GLU A 21 -0.16 -26.26 32.54
C GLU A 21 -0.69 -25.05 31.76
N LEU A 22 -0.84 -25.15 30.43
CA LEU A 22 -1.49 -24.11 29.62
C LEU A 22 -2.91 -23.80 30.11
N ALA A 23 -3.70 -24.83 30.45
CA ALA A 23 -5.04 -24.63 30.97
C ALA A 23 -5.06 -23.79 32.25
N GLN A 24 -4.02 -23.91 33.08
CA GLN A 24 -3.91 -23.18 34.35
C GLN A 24 -3.45 -21.73 34.14
N VAL A 25 -2.74 -21.45 33.04
CA VAL A 25 -2.33 -20.09 32.65
C VAL A 25 -3.54 -19.19 32.38
N CYS A 26 -4.66 -19.76 31.95
CA CYS A 26 -5.89 -19.00 31.75
C CYS A 26 -6.40 -18.33 33.05
N ASP A 27 -6.16 -18.96 34.20
CA ASP A 27 -6.53 -18.45 35.52
C ASP A 27 -5.42 -17.61 36.17
N LEU A 28 -4.24 -17.49 35.53
CA LEU A 28 -3.12 -16.71 36.04
C LEU A 28 -3.41 -15.22 35.85
N ASP A 29 -3.24 -14.46 36.94
CA ASP A 29 -3.35 -12.99 36.91
C ASP A 29 -2.30 -12.40 35.95
N ASP A 30 -2.74 -11.49 35.08
CA ASP A 30 -1.90 -10.84 34.08
C ASP A 30 -0.71 -10.09 34.70
N ALA A 31 -0.81 -9.66 35.96
CA ALA A 31 0.29 -9.05 36.70
C ALA A 31 1.48 -10.00 36.95
N LEU A 32 1.28 -11.31 36.78
CA LEU A 32 2.31 -12.33 36.91
C LEU A 32 2.97 -12.71 35.57
N TRP A 33 2.53 -12.11 34.46
CA TRP A 33 3.12 -12.32 33.14
C TRP A 33 4.33 -11.39 32.96
N VAL A 34 5.42 -11.91 32.41
CA VAL A 34 6.60 -11.10 32.06
C VAL A 34 6.27 -10.08 30.96
N ALA A 35 5.44 -10.48 29.99
CA ALA A 35 4.94 -9.61 28.93
C ALA A 35 3.44 -9.84 28.73
N THR A 36 2.64 -8.79 28.91
CA THR A 36 1.20 -8.80 28.63
C THR A 36 0.87 -8.53 27.16
N ALA A 37 1.83 -8.03 26.39
CA ALA A 37 1.72 -7.83 24.95
C ALA A 37 3.07 -7.96 24.26
N VAL A 38 3.09 -8.53 23.06
CA VAL A 38 4.27 -8.68 22.20
C VAL A 38 3.92 -8.32 20.75
N THR A 39 4.85 -7.72 20.02
CA THR A 39 4.66 -7.37 18.60
C THR A 39 5.03 -8.56 17.72
N ILE A 40 4.20 -8.92 16.74
CA ILE A 40 4.42 -10.13 15.93
C ILE A 40 5.76 -10.10 15.17
N ASP A 41 6.17 -8.93 14.64
CA ASP A 41 7.42 -8.78 13.88
C ASP A 41 8.70 -8.91 14.71
N THR A 42 8.58 -8.99 16.04
CA THR A 42 9.73 -9.13 16.95
C THR A 42 9.99 -10.56 17.37
N LEU A 43 9.09 -11.48 17.03
CA LEU A 43 9.15 -12.88 17.45
C LEU A 43 9.68 -13.77 16.31
N ARG A 44 10.60 -14.66 16.64
CA ARG A 44 11.16 -15.67 15.72
C ARG A 44 10.31 -16.94 15.71
N LEU A 45 8.99 -16.79 15.60
CA LEU A 45 8.06 -17.90 15.48
C LEU A 45 7.54 -18.00 14.05
N ASP A 46 6.81 -19.07 13.76
CA ASP A 46 6.16 -19.22 12.46
C ASP A 46 5.23 -18.03 12.17
N LYS A 47 5.39 -17.41 11.00
CA LYS A 47 4.63 -16.20 10.63
C LYS A 47 3.14 -16.46 10.51
N GLY A 48 2.74 -17.61 9.96
CA GLY A 48 1.34 -17.99 9.84
C GLY A 48 0.69 -18.19 11.22
N PHE A 49 1.43 -18.77 12.16
CA PHE A 49 1.00 -18.86 13.56
C PHE A 49 0.82 -17.48 14.18
N LEU A 50 1.80 -16.58 14.05
CA LEU A 50 1.72 -15.22 14.60
C LEU A 50 0.54 -14.43 14.01
N THR A 51 0.31 -14.50 12.70
CA THR A 51 -0.88 -13.90 12.06
C THR A 51 -2.18 -14.52 12.55
N THR A 52 -2.19 -15.82 12.85
CA THR A 52 -3.39 -16.49 13.39
C THR A 52 -3.67 -16.12 14.84
N MET A 53 -2.63 -15.78 15.61
CA MET A 53 -2.75 -15.27 16.99
C MET A 53 -3.24 -13.81 17.02
N ASP A 54 -2.82 -12.99 16.06
CA ASP A 54 -3.24 -11.59 15.89
C ASP A 54 -4.61 -11.50 15.19
N ALA A 55 -5.67 -11.89 15.91
CA ALA A 55 -7.01 -11.99 15.35
C ALA A 55 -7.64 -10.63 14.99
N ASP A 56 -7.23 -9.53 15.64
CA ASP A 56 -7.72 -8.17 15.37
C ASP A 56 -6.85 -7.40 14.35
N GLY A 57 -5.68 -7.93 14.00
CA GLY A 57 -4.79 -7.38 12.98
C GLY A 57 -4.07 -6.11 13.42
N ASP A 58 -3.93 -5.88 14.73
CA ASP A 58 -3.23 -4.70 15.27
C ASP A 58 -1.69 -4.85 15.31
N GLY A 59 -1.19 -6.02 14.90
CA GLY A 59 0.23 -6.37 14.87
C GLY A 59 0.77 -6.82 16.23
N ARG A 60 -0.09 -7.10 17.22
CA ARG A 60 0.29 -7.49 18.58
C ARG A 60 -0.51 -8.68 19.07
N ILE A 61 0.11 -9.45 19.95
CA ILE A 61 -0.52 -10.55 20.66
C ILE A 61 -0.55 -10.19 22.14
N ARG A 62 -1.74 -10.19 22.75
CA ARG A 62 -1.97 -9.88 24.17
C ARG A 62 -2.22 -11.16 24.97
N SER A 63 -2.16 -11.04 26.29
CA SER A 63 -2.53 -12.12 27.22
C SER A 63 -3.89 -12.72 26.91
N ASP A 64 -4.89 -11.89 26.60
CA ASP A 64 -6.25 -12.34 26.24
C ASP A 64 -6.28 -13.19 24.96
N ASP A 65 -5.50 -12.82 23.93
CA ASP A 65 -5.40 -13.59 22.69
C ASP A 65 -4.79 -14.97 22.96
N VAL A 66 -3.75 -15.02 23.80
CA VAL A 66 -3.12 -16.29 24.24
C VAL A 66 -4.12 -17.15 25.01
N LYS A 67 -4.86 -16.58 25.96
CA LYS A 67 -5.88 -17.32 26.73
C LYS A 67 -6.99 -17.85 25.84
N ALA A 68 -7.46 -17.06 24.88
CA ALA A 68 -8.46 -17.49 23.89
C ALA A 68 -7.93 -18.64 23.01
N ALA A 69 -6.68 -18.53 22.55
CA ALA A 69 -6.03 -19.56 21.76
C ALA A 69 -5.86 -20.88 22.54
N ILE A 70 -5.48 -20.79 23.82
CA ILE A 70 -5.42 -21.94 24.74
C ILE A 70 -6.79 -22.58 24.90
N GLY A 71 -7.83 -21.79 25.17
CA GLY A 71 -9.20 -22.28 25.31
C GLY A 71 -9.67 -23.04 24.07
N TRP A 72 -9.41 -22.49 22.88
CA TRP A 72 -9.73 -23.13 21.60
C TRP A 72 -8.94 -24.44 21.42
N ALA A 73 -7.61 -24.41 21.62
CA ALA A 73 -6.75 -25.59 21.45
C ALA A 73 -7.17 -26.75 22.37
N LEU A 74 -7.50 -26.44 23.63
CA LEU A 74 -7.94 -27.44 24.62
C LEU A 74 -9.31 -28.04 24.30
N GLY A 75 -10.13 -27.36 23.50
CA GLY A 75 -11.40 -27.89 22.97
C GLY A 75 -11.19 -28.81 21.76
N VAL A 76 -10.22 -28.49 20.91
CA VAL A 76 -9.89 -29.23 19.68
C VAL A 76 -9.09 -30.50 19.97
N PHE A 77 -8.11 -30.47 20.89
CA PHE A 77 -7.24 -31.60 21.18
C PHE A 77 -7.78 -32.45 22.34
N ARG A 78 -8.03 -33.74 22.07
CA ARG A 78 -8.33 -34.73 23.10
C ARG A 78 -7.04 -35.21 23.79
N ASP A 79 -5.99 -35.50 23.02
CA ASP A 79 -4.67 -35.84 23.55
C ASP A 79 -3.78 -34.60 23.56
N ARG A 80 -3.62 -34.02 24.75
CA ARG A 80 -2.88 -32.77 24.96
C ARG A 80 -1.37 -32.97 24.92
N SER A 81 -0.88 -34.21 25.05
CA SER A 81 0.57 -34.49 24.96
C SER A 81 1.15 -34.09 23.59
N ALA A 82 0.32 -34.10 22.54
CA ALA A 82 0.68 -33.63 21.21
C ALA A 82 1.14 -32.15 21.20
N MET A 83 0.53 -31.31 22.04
CA MET A 83 0.89 -29.89 22.16
C MET A 83 2.18 -29.65 22.98
N THR A 84 2.59 -30.64 23.80
CA THR A 84 3.84 -30.56 24.58
C THR A 84 5.05 -30.79 23.69
N GLY A 85 4.94 -31.69 22.71
CA GLY A 85 6.06 -32.09 21.84
C GLY A 85 6.45 -31.05 20.78
N GLY A 86 5.58 -30.06 20.49
CA GLY A 86 5.86 -29.01 19.50
C GLY A 86 5.97 -29.51 18.05
N GLY A 87 5.35 -30.64 17.72
CA GLY A 87 5.45 -31.25 16.39
C GLY A 87 4.57 -30.57 15.35
N THR A 88 5.01 -30.57 14.09
CA THR A 88 4.25 -30.09 12.92
C THR A 88 3.38 -31.17 12.27
N GLN A 89 3.26 -32.34 12.91
CA GLN A 89 2.46 -33.47 12.43
C GLN A 89 1.21 -33.63 13.30
N LEU A 90 0.04 -33.51 12.67
CA LEU A 90 -1.25 -33.75 13.30
C LEU A 90 -1.64 -35.21 13.19
N ALA A 91 -1.67 -35.92 14.30
CA ALA A 91 -2.30 -37.23 14.37
C ALA A 91 -3.82 -37.05 14.45
N LEU A 92 -4.58 -37.58 13.49
CA LEU A 92 -6.05 -37.42 13.48
C LEU A 92 -6.72 -37.99 14.75
N GLY A 93 -6.08 -38.99 15.38
CA GLY A 93 -6.55 -39.58 16.64
C GLY A 93 -6.32 -38.72 17.88
N SER A 94 -5.50 -37.66 17.82
CA SER A 94 -5.30 -36.73 18.94
C SER A 94 -6.38 -35.65 19.02
N VAL A 95 -7.17 -35.49 17.96
CA VAL A 95 -8.23 -34.47 17.83
C VAL A 95 -9.56 -35.00 18.39
N ASN A 96 -10.34 -34.11 18.97
CA ASN A 96 -11.67 -34.39 19.48
C ASN A 96 -12.70 -34.48 18.34
N GLU A 97 -13.63 -35.43 18.40
CA GLU A 97 -14.68 -35.61 17.37
C GLU A 97 -15.91 -34.69 17.58
N SER A 98 -15.77 -33.63 18.36
CA SER A 98 -16.84 -32.69 18.69
C SER A 98 -16.41 -31.24 18.52
N GLY A 99 -17.38 -30.34 18.33
CA GLY A 99 -17.13 -28.92 18.07
C GLY A 99 -16.21 -28.70 16.87
N ASP A 100 -15.28 -27.76 16.98
CA ASP A 100 -14.29 -27.46 15.95
C ASP A 100 -13.36 -28.64 15.63
N GLY A 101 -13.15 -29.56 16.58
CA GLY A 101 -12.34 -30.76 16.34
C GLY A 101 -12.93 -31.68 15.26
N ALA A 102 -14.27 -31.79 15.19
CA ALA A 102 -14.93 -32.53 14.12
C ALA A 102 -14.66 -31.92 12.74
N ALA A 103 -14.67 -30.59 12.65
CA ALA A 103 -14.36 -29.86 11.43
C ALA A 103 -12.87 -29.99 11.03
N VAL A 104 -11.95 -30.00 12.01
CA VAL A 104 -10.53 -30.29 11.78
C VAL A 104 -10.35 -31.70 11.22
N ILE A 105 -11.03 -32.71 11.76
CA ILE A 105 -10.95 -34.09 11.27
C ILE A 105 -11.49 -34.20 9.84
N ASP A 106 -12.65 -33.59 9.55
CA ASP A 106 -13.24 -33.59 8.21
C ASP A 106 -12.33 -32.88 7.20
N GLY A 107 -11.80 -31.70 7.55
CA GLY A 107 -10.81 -30.99 6.74
C GLY A 107 -9.55 -31.81 6.50
N ALA A 108 -9.00 -32.45 7.53
CA ALA A 108 -7.81 -33.27 7.42
C ALA A 108 -8.01 -34.48 6.50
N ARG A 109 -9.18 -35.13 6.56
CA ARG A 109 -9.54 -36.24 5.65
C ARG A 109 -9.62 -35.78 4.20
N ARG A 110 -10.25 -34.63 3.94
CA ARG A 110 -10.31 -34.06 2.58
C ARG A 110 -8.93 -33.73 2.04
N ILE A 111 -8.04 -33.16 2.86
CA ILE A 111 -6.65 -32.90 2.47
C ILE A 111 -5.94 -34.20 2.11
N LEU A 112 -6.09 -35.26 2.93
CA LEU A 112 -5.49 -36.57 2.65
C LEU A 112 -6.04 -37.22 1.38
N GLU A 113 -7.32 -37.03 1.07
CA GLU A 113 -7.92 -37.45 -0.19
C GLU A 113 -7.30 -36.71 -1.39
N THR A 114 -7.14 -35.38 -1.29
CA THR A 114 -6.48 -34.56 -2.32
C THR A 114 -5.02 -34.96 -2.52
N LEU A 115 -4.32 -35.35 -1.45
CA LEU A 115 -2.94 -35.83 -1.52
C LEU A 115 -2.81 -37.28 -2.02
N GLY A 116 -3.93 -38.00 -2.21
CA GLY A 116 -3.94 -39.39 -2.65
C GLY A 116 -3.54 -40.41 -1.58
N THR A 117 -3.59 -40.02 -0.30
CA THR A 117 -3.20 -40.85 0.86
C THR A 117 -4.33 -40.98 1.91
N PRO A 118 -5.56 -41.40 1.52
CA PRO A 118 -6.73 -41.38 2.41
C PRO A 118 -6.63 -42.29 3.64
N ALA A 119 -5.72 -43.26 3.64
CA ALA A 119 -5.49 -44.18 4.75
C ALA A 119 -4.45 -43.69 5.77
N ALA A 120 -3.80 -42.54 5.51
CA ALA A 120 -2.84 -41.96 6.45
C ALA A 120 -3.53 -41.52 7.74
N LYS A 121 -2.81 -41.63 8.86
CA LYS A 121 -3.31 -41.26 10.20
C LYS A 121 -2.72 -39.95 10.72
N GLU A 122 -1.76 -39.42 9.99
CA GLU A 122 -0.98 -38.23 10.34
C GLU A 122 -0.92 -37.31 9.13
N LEU A 123 -0.90 -36.01 9.39
CA LEU A 123 -0.86 -34.97 8.38
C LEU A 123 0.15 -33.89 8.78
N ASP A 124 1.09 -33.59 7.88
CA ASP A 124 2.16 -32.64 8.12
C ASP A 124 1.79 -31.21 7.70
N LEU A 125 2.29 -30.20 8.43
CA LEU A 125 2.04 -28.78 8.16
C LEU A 125 2.39 -28.36 6.73
N ASP A 126 3.53 -28.81 6.20
CA ASP A 126 3.98 -28.38 4.88
C ASP A 126 3.05 -28.93 3.79
N ALA A 127 2.51 -30.14 4.01
CA ALA A 127 1.50 -30.72 3.12
C ALA A 127 0.19 -29.91 3.15
N VAL A 128 -0.26 -29.49 4.34
CA VAL A 128 -1.46 -28.64 4.49
C VAL A 128 -1.26 -27.30 3.79
N ARG A 129 -0.11 -26.65 4.00
CA ARG A 129 0.23 -25.37 3.37
C ARG A 129 0.29 -25.47 1.86
N LYS A 130 0.87 -26.56 1.35
CA LYS A 130 0.90 -26.82 -0.09
C LYS A 130 -0.51 -26.95 -0.66
N VAL A 131 -1.37 -27.78 -0.05
CA VAL A 131 -2.76 -27.93 -0.51
C VAL A 131 -3.50 -26.59 -0.43
N ARG A 132 -3.31 -25.83 0.65
CA ARG A 132 -3.90 -24.49 0.78
C ARG A 132 -3.46 -23.57 -0.35
N ALA A 133 -2.16 -23.48 -0.62
CA ALA A 133 -1.61 -22.65 -1.69
C ALA A 133 -2.11 -23.08 -3.08
N ASP A 134 -2.16 -24.40 -3.33
CA ASP A 134 -2.66 -24.96 -4.58
C ASP A 134 -4.15 -24.64 -4.79
N GLU A 135 -4.98 -24.70 -3.74
CA GLU A 135 -6.39 -24.29 -3.80
C GLU A 135 -6.56 -22.77 -3.98
N GLU A 136 -5.74 -21.96 -3.30
CA GLU A 136 -5.75 -20.50 -3.44
C GLU A 136 -5.35 -20.05 -4.85
N ALA A 137 -4.39 -20.74 -5.47
CA ALA A 137 -3.92 -20.47 -6.83
C ALA A 137 -5.00 -20.73 -7.91
N LYS A 138 -6.01 -21.56 -7.63
CA LYS A 138 -7.13 -21.81 -8.56
C LYS A 138 -8.07 -20.61 -8.71
N GLY A 139 -7.91 -19.55 -7.93
CA GLY A 139 -8.68 -18.31 -8.11
C GLY A 139 -10.16 -18.36 -7.69
N LEU A 140 -10.55 -19.39 -6.92
CA LEU A 140 -11.90 -19.58 -6.37
C LEU A 140 -11.93 -19.57 -4.83
N SER A 141 -10.88 -19.03 -4.19
CA SER A 141 -10.63 -19.14 -2.76
C SER A 141 -11.46 -18.20 -1.87
N ALA A 142 -12.29 -17.34 -2.46
CA ALA A 142 -13.19 -16.47 -1.73
C ALA A 142 -14.61 -16.56 -2.27
N ALA A 143 -15.56 -16.71 -1.34
CA ALA A 143 -16.99 -16.79 -1.61
C ALA A 143 -17.47 -15.64 -2.49
N GLY A 144 -18.18 -15.97 -3.58
CA GLY A 144 -18.77 -15.00 -4.51
C GLY A 144 -17.75 -14.16 -5.28
N LYS A 145 -16.46 -14.52 -5.26
CA LYS A 145 -15.38 -13.84 -5.96
C LYS A 145 -14.61 -14.81 -6.85
N VAL A 146 -14.26 -14.36 -8.06
CA VAL A 146 -13.53 -15.16 -9.05
C VAL A 146 -12.35 -14.35 -9.57
N LEU A 147 -11.16 -14.92 -9.50
CA LEU A 147 -9.97 -14.37 -10.16
C LEU A 147 -9.85 -14.93 -11.58
N PRO A 148 -9.20 -14.22 -12.52
CA PRO A 148 -8.96 -14.74 -13.88
C PRO A 148 -8.24 -16.08 -13.91
N ALA A 149 -7.42 -16.39 -12.90
CA ALA A 149 -6.76 -17.68 -12.74
C ALA A 149 -7.72 -18.89 -12.69
N ALA A 150 -8.99 -18.69 -12.28
CA ALA A 150 -10.01 -19.74 -12.28
C ALA A 150 -10.38 -20.25 -13.68
N ALA A 151 -10.02 -19.49 -14.71
CA ALA A 151 -10.22 -19.84 -16.11
C ALA A 151 -8.88 -20.06 -16.85
N ALA A 152 -7.80 -20.44 -16.17
CA ALA A 152 -6.48 -20.59 -16.78
C ALA A 152 -6.42 -21.57 -17.98
N GLU A 153 -7.35 -22.53 -18.06
CA GLU A 153 -7.46 -23.48 -19.18
C GLU A 153 -8.38 -23.00 -20.31
N ASP A 154 -9.07 -21.87 -20.12
CA ASP A 154 -9.96 -21.25 -21.11
C ASP A 154 -9.58 -19.79 -21.34
N GLU A 155 -8.80 -19.57 -22.40
CA GLU A 155 -8.27 -18.25 -22.77
C GLU A 155 -9.38 -17.21 -23.01
N ALA A 156 -10.53 -17.63 -23.58
CA ALA A 156 -11.64 -16.72 -23.86
C ALA A 156 -12.29 -16.23 -22.55
N LEU A 157 -12.57 -17.16 -21.62
CA LEU A 157 -13.15 -16.83 -20.32
C LEU A 157 -12.15 -16.06 -19.44
N GLN A 158 -10.87 -16.41 -19.47
CA GLN A 158 -9.83 -15.67 -18.74
C GLN A 158 -9.69 -14.23 -19.23
N SER A 159 -9.68 -14.04 -20.56
CA SER A 159 -9.67 -12.72 -21.19
C SER A 159 -10.92 -11.92 -20.81
N PHE A 160 -12.09 -12.54 -20.86
CA PHE A 160 -13.35 -11.93 -20.42
C PHE A 160 -13.30 -11.46 -18.96
N LEU A 161 -12.90 -12.32 -18.01
CA LEU A 161 -12.78 -11.96 -16.59
C LEU A 161 -11.80 -10.79 -16.37
N THR A 162 -10.68 -10.79 -17.10
CA THR A 162 -9.70 -9.71 -17.05
C THR A 162 -10.30 -8.39 -17.53
N HIS A 163 -11.06 -8.41 -18.63
CA HIS A 163 -11.71 -7.22 -19.18
C HIS A 163 -12.81 -6.68 -18.24
N VAL A 164 -13.55 -7.57 -17.59
CA VAL A 164 -14.53 -7.17 -16.56
C VAL A 164 -13.85 -6.37 -15.45
N ILE A 165 -12.71 -6.86 -14.95
CA ILE A 165 -11.94 -6.17 -13.90
C ILE A 165 -11.42 -4.82 -14.37
N GLU A 166 -10.82 -4.75 -15.57
CA GLU A 166 -10.24 -3.50 -16.07
C GLU A 166 -11.29 -2.40 -16.30
N VAL A 167 -12.49 -2.78 -16.79
CA VAL A 167 -13.57 -1.83 -17.05
C VAL A 167 -14.24 -1.36 -15.76
N THR A 168 -14.47 -2.27 -14.81
CA THR A 168 -15.25 -1.98 -13.60
C THR A 168 -14.41 -1.60 -12.38
N GLY A 169 -13.11 -1.90 -12.41
CA GLY A 169 -12.20 -1.80 -11.27
C GLY A 169 -12.15 -3.08 -10.41
N GLY A 170 -13.06 -4.03 -10.62
CA GLY A 170 -13.16 -5.26 -9.83
C GLY A 170 -13.50 -5.03 -8.35
N ALA A 171 -13.61 -6.13 -7.60
CA ALA A 171 -13.81 -6.11 -6.15
C ALA A 171 -12.54 -6.60 -5.42
N PRO A 172 -12.23 -6.12 -4.21
CA PRO A 172 -11.05 -6.56 -3.47
C PRO A 172 -11.14 -8.05 -3.10
N HIS A 173 -10.08 -8.80 -3.36
CA HIS A 173 -9.93 -10.21 -3.00
C HIS A 173 -8.94 -10.39 -1.84
N PRO A 174 -9.09 -11.40 -0.95
CA PRO A 174 -8.13 -11.67 0.13
C PRO A 174 -6.68 -11.92 -0.33
N SER A 175 -6.45 -12.30 -1.58
CA SER A 175 -5.09 -12.42 -2.16
C SER A 175 -4.40 -11.07 -2.41
N GLY A 176 -5.13 -9.96 -2.35
CA GLY A 176 -4.67 -8.63 -2.77
C GLY A 176 -5.03 -8.26 -4.20
N ASP A 177 -5.49 -9.22 -5.01
CA ASP A 177 -5.91 -8.97 -6.39
C ASP A 177 -7.34 -8.43 -6.49
N ALA A 178 -7.70 -7.92 -7.66
CA ALA A 178 -9.08 -7.58 -8.00
C ALA A 178 -9.80 -8.82 -8.57
N ALA A 179 -11.02 -9.06 -8.09
CA ALA A 179 -11.85 -10.19 -8.49
C ALA A 179 -13.13 -9.74 -9.19
N VAL A 180 -13.67 -10.64 -10.01
CA VAL A 180 -15.02 -10.54 -10.56
C VAL A 180 -16.02 -11.04 -9.51
N THR A 181 -17.09 -10.28 -9.34
CA THR A 181 -18.30 -10.58 -8.57
C THR A 181 -19.52 -10.51 -9.50
N ALA A 182 -20.69 -10.93 -9.01
CA ALA A 182 -21.95 -10.78 -9.74
C ALA A 182 -22.21 -9.30 -10.14
N ASP A 183 -22.01 -8.37 -9.20
CA ASP A 183 -22.25 -6.94 -9.43
C ASP A 183 -21.31 -6.37 -10.50
N THR A 184 -20.02 -6.71 -10.44
CA THR A 184 -19.05 -6.24 -11.44
C THR A 184 -19.31 -6.86 -12.82
N LEU A 185 -19.76 -8.12 -12.87
CA LEU A 185 -20.14 -8.76 -14.12
C LEU A 185 -21.33 -8.03 -14.76
N ASP A 186 -22.39 -7.81 -13.99
CA ASP A 186 -23.60 -7.15 -14.48
C ASP A 186 -23.31 -5.69 -14.87
N ALA A 187 -22.46 -5.00 -14.11
CA ALA A 187 -21.98 -3.66 -14.45
C ALA A 187 -21.21 -3.63 -15.78
N PHE A 188 -20.29 -4.58 -16.02
CA PHE A 188 -19.58 -4.70 -17.29
C PHE A 188 -20.54 -4.90 -18.47
N LEU A 189 -21.52 -5.79 -18.31
CA LEU A 189 -22.49 -6.09 -19.36
C LEU A 189 -23.37 -4.88 -19.68
N SER A 190 -23.83 -4.15 -18.67
CA SER A 190 -24.61 -2.92 -18.86
C SER A 190 -23.76 -1.83 -19.52
N GLN A 191 -22.60 -1.52 -18.95
CA GLN A 191 -21.71 -0.47 -19.46
C GLN A 191 -21.24 -0.75 -20.88
N GLY A 192 -20.91 -2.00 -21.20
CA GLY A 192 -20.51 -2.41 -22.54
C GLY A 192 -21.64 -2.23 -23.56
N LYS A 193 -22.88 -2.58 -23.21
CA LYS A 193 -24.05 -2.37 -24.07
C LYS A 193 -24.34 -0.89 -24.30
N ASP A 194 -24.36 -0.09 -23.23
CA ASP A 194 -24.62 1.36 -23.31
C ASP A 194 -23.54 2.06 -24.14
N TRP A 195 -22.27 1.68 -23.94
CA TRP A 195 -21.16 2.24 -24.69
C TRP A 195 -21.17 1.82 -26.17
N LEU A 196 -21.48 0.56 -26.50
CA LEU A 196 -21.61 0.13 -27.89
C LEU A 196 -22.80 0.81 -28.58
N ALA A 197 -23.94 0.95 -27.90
CA ALA A 197 -25.09 1.67 -28.44
C ALA A 197 -24.73 3.13 -28.77
N TRP A 198 -23.96 3.79 -27.90
CA TRP A 198 -23.41 5.11 -28.17
C TRP A 198 -22.42 5.09 -29.34
N ASN A 199 -21.44 4.18 -29.35
CA ASN A 199 -20.40 4.09 -30.37
C ASN A 199 -20.98 3.81 -31.78
N ASP A 200 -22.03 3.00 -31.86
CA ASP A 200 -22.63 2.56 -33.12
C ASP A 200 -23.73 3.52 -33.60
N ALA A 201 -24.19 4.47 -32.78
CA ALA A 201 -25.23 5.44 -33.16
C ALA A 201 -24.95 6.14 -34.51
N PRO A 202 -23.72 6.63 -34.81
CA PRO A 202 -23.43 7.26 -36.10
C PRO A 202 -23.55 6.35 -37.33
N THR A 203 -23.51 5.02 -37.15
CA THR A 203 -23.70 4.06 -38.25
C THR A 203 -25.16 3.97 -38.67
N THR A 204 -26.08 4.32 -37.76
CA THR A 204 -27.54 4.28 -37.97
C THR A 204 -28.11 5.65 -38.31
N ASP A 205 -27.51 6.73 -37.80
CA ASP A 205 -27.86 8.10 -38.12
C ASP A 205 -26.65 8.87 -38.67
N ALA A 206 -26.60 8.99 -40.01
CA ALA A 206 -25.57 9.73 -40.71
C ALA A 206 -25.58 11.25 -40.40
N ALA A 207 -26.65 11.79 -39.79
CA ALA A 207 -26.68 13.18 -39.37
C ALA A 207 -25.77 13.45 -38.16
N ILE A 208 -25.35 12.42 -37.42
CA ILE A 208 -24.39 12.52 -36.30
C ILE A 208 -22.97 12.80 -36.82
N LEU A 209 -22.58 12.19 -37.94
CA LEU A 209 -21.29 12.41 -38.59
C LEU A 209 -21.51 12.87 -40.05
N PRO A 210 -21.99 14.11 -40.27
CA PRO A 210 -22.32 14.62 -41.60
C PRO A 210 -21.12 14.67 -42.56
N ILE A 211 -19.89 14.73 -42.03
CA ILE A 211 -18.63 14.67 -42.79
C ILE A 211 -17.61 13.78 -42.08
N ALA A 212 -16.57 13.34 -42.82
CA ALA A 212 -15.52 12.46 -42.29
C ALA A 212 -14.84 13.01 -41.03
N ASP A 213 -14.57 14.32 -40.98
CA ASP A 213 -13.95 15.00 -39.83
C ASP A 213 -14.93 15.95 -39.12
N THR A 214 -16.08 15.40 -38.71
CA THR A 214 -17.12 16.16 -37.98
C THR A 214 -16.57 16.75 -36.67
N ALA A 215 -15.63 16.06 -36.02
CA ALA A 215 -14.97 16.55 -34.82
C ALA A 215 -14.19 17.85 -35.06
N ALA A 216 -13.40 17.92 -36.14
CA ALA A 216 -12.71 19.16 -36.50
C ALA A 216 -13.69 20.27 -36.90
N ALA A 217 -14.78 19.96 -37.60
CA ALA A 217 -15.81 20.94 -37.92
C ALA A 217 -16.48 21.53 -36.66
N GLN A 218 -16.81 20.68 -35.67
CA GLN A 218 -17.35 21.13 -34.40
C GLN A 218 -16.35 21.97 -33.62
N ALA A 219 -15.08 21.57 -33.56
CA ALA A 219 -14.04 22.34 -32.90
C ALA A 219 -13.82 23.71 -33.56
N ALA A 220 -13.78 23.74 -34.90
CA ALA A 220 -13.66 24.98 -35.67
C ALA A 220 -14.85 25.91 -35.45
N HIS A 221 -16.07 25.36 -35.44
CA HIS A 221 -17.29 26.12 -35.15
C HIS A 221 -17.25 26.70 -33.74
N ALA A 222 -17.06 25.87 -32.72
CA ALA A 222 -17.00 26.30 -31.32
C ALA A 222 -15.93 27.36 -31.07
N ALA A 223 -14.79 27.29 -31.78
CA ALA A 223 -13.71 28.26 -31.66
C ALA A 223 -14.10 29.66 -32.14
N VAL A 224 -15.06 29.81 -33.06
CA VAL A 224 -15.45 31.12 -33.62
C VAL A 224 -16.83 31.60 -33.19
N THR A 225 -17.70 30.72 -32.66
CA THR A 225 -19.11 31.03 -32.33
C THR A 225 -19.24 32.30 -31.48
N ALA A 226 -18.58 32.36 -30.31
CA ALA A 226 -18.68 33.52 -29.42
C ALA A 226 -18.22 34.83 -30.08
N LYS A 227 -17.27 34.74 -31.01
CA LYS A 227 -16.71 35.89 -31.72
C LYS A 227 -17.59 36.35 -32.89
N LEU A 228 -18.23 35.40 -33.57
CA LEU A 228 -19.25 35.68 -34.57
C LEU A 228 -20.49 36.31 -33.91
N ASP A 229 -20.94 35.78 -32.77
CA ASP A 229 -22.04 36.36 -31.99
C ASP A 229 -21.75 37.80 -31.58
N GLN A 230 -20.53 38.08 -31.10
CA GLN A 230 -20.07 39.43 -30.81
C GLN A 230 -20.14 40.32 -32.06
N TYR A 231 -19.61 39.86 -33.20
CA TYR A 231 -19.60 40.64 -34.44
C TYR A 231 -21.03 40.98 -34.90
N PHE A 232 -21.92 40.00 -34.96
CA PHE A 232 -23.28 40.24 -35.42
C PHE A 232 -24.09 41.08 -34.42
N LEU A 233 -23.83 40.97 -33.11
CA LEU A 233 -24.40 41.89 -32.13
C LEU A 233 -23.97 43.34 -32.39
N LEU A 234 -22.70 43.56 -32.75
CA LEU A 234 -22.21 44.89 -33.13
C LEU A 234 -22.79 45.37 -34.48
N CYS A 235 -23.08 44.47 -35.41
CA CYS A 235 -23.79 44.83 -36.64
C CYS A 235 -25.21 45.31 -36.34
N ASP A 236 -25.91 44.67 -35.41
CA ASP A 236 -27.25 45.09 -35.00
C ASP A 236 -27.23 46.47 -34.33
N THR A 237 -26.22 46.76 -33.49
CA THR A 237 -26.09 48.09 -32.88
C THR A 237 -25.79 49.17 -33.91
N VAL A 238 -24.94 48.87 -34.90
CA VAL A 238 -24.65 49.78 -36.02
C VAL A 238 -25.83 49.96 -36.96
N HIS A 239 -26.68 48.93 -37.12
CA HIS A 239 -27.93 49.04 -37.87
C HIS A 239 -28.91 50.01 -37.21
N LEU A 240 -28.99 50.01 -35.86
CA LEU A 240 -29.83 50.92 -35.09
C LEU A 240 -29.29 52.36 -35.08
N ASP A 241 -27.98 52.53 -34.95
CA ASP A 241 -27.30 53.82 -34.94
C ASP A 241 -25.94 53.73 -35.65
N PRO A 242 -25.81 54.26 -36.89
CA PRO A 242 -24.57 54.24 -37.65
C PRO A 242 -23.36 54.88 -36.95
N ASP A 243 -23.59 55.85 -36.05
CA ASP A 243 -22.50 56.54 -35.34
C ASP A 243 -21.75 55.60 -34.38
N LEU A 244 -22.40 54.50 -33.95
CA LEU A 244 -21.80 53.48 -33.09
C LEU A 244 -20.72 52.65 -33.79
N ALA A 245 -20.63 52.64 -35.12
CA ALA A 245 -19.62 51.87 -35.85
C ALA A 245 -18.19 52.31 -35.49
N SER A 246 -18.00 53.60 -35.24
CA SER A 246 -16.72 54.17 -34.81
C SER A 246 -16.33 53.76 -33.38
N ARG A 247 -17.33 53.61 -32.50
CA ARG A 247 -17.19 53.24 -31.08
C ARG A 247 -17.07 51.73 -30.86
N ALA A 248 -17.66 50.95 -31.76
CA ALA A 248 -17.60 49.49 -31.78
C ALA A 248 -16.24 48.96 -32.28
N TRP A 249 -15.36 49.84 -32.80
CA TRP A 249 -14.03 49.48 -33.25
C TRP A 249 -12.99 49.52 -32.11
N VAL A 250 -11.76 49.10 -32.42
CA VAL A 250 -10.65 49.01 -31.46
C VAL A 250 -10.16 50.41 -31.08
N ASP A 251 -10.21 50.75 -29.78
CA ASP A 251 -9.47 51.87 -29.20
C ASP A 251 -8.16 51.35 -28.61
N ALA A 252 -7.03 51.82 -29.14
CA ALA A 252 -5.68 51.42 -28.74
C ALA A 252 -4.98 52.45 -27.84
N LYS A 253 -5.66 53.53 -27.43
CA LYS A 253 -5.04 54.66 -26.70
C LYS A 253 -4.26 54.25 -25.45
N ASP A 254 -4.74 53.23 -24.74
CA ASP A 254 -4.14 52.78 -23.47
C ASP A 254 -3.33 51.47 -23.61
N THR A 255 -3.02 51.04 -24.84
CA THR A 255 -2.28 49.79 -25.10
C THR A 255 -0.86 50.07 -25.58
N ASP A 256 0.14 49.50 -24.90
CA ASP A 256 1.52 49.49 -25.39
C ASP A 256 1.66 48.50 -26.56
N LEU A 257 1.74 49.01 -27.78
CA LEU A 257 1.87 48.19 -28.99
C LEU A 257 3.29 47.63 -29.20
N LEU A 258 4.28 48.12 -28.44
CA LEU A 258 5.64 47.59 -28.49
C LEU A 258 5.79 46.36 -27.59
N ASP A 259 4.88 46.14 -26.64
CA ASP A 259 4.75 44.90 -25.90
C ASP A 259 3.97 43.85 -26.73
N PRO A 260 4.62 42.74 -27.16
CA PRO A 260 3.95 41.69 -27.92
C PRO A 260 2.74 41.07 -27.20
N ALA A 261 2.76 41.00 -25.86
CA ALA A 261 1.66 40.44 -25.09
C ALA A 261 0.44 41.36 -25.12
N ALA A 262 0.63 42.66 -24.85
CA ALA A 262 -0.42 43.66 -24.93
C ALA A 262 -0.99 43.80 -26.35
N ALA A 263 -0.13 43.82 -27.38
CA ALA A 263 -0.55 43.85 -28.78
C ALA A 263 -1.39 42.61 -29.17
N THR A 264 -0.97 41.41 -28.75
CA THR A 264 -1.73 40.17 -28.99
C THR A 264 -3.08 40.19 -28.29
N ALA A 265 -3.13 40.63 -27.02
CA ALA A 265 -4.38 40.73 -26.26
C ALA A 265 -5.35 41.77 -26.85
N LEU A 266 -4.84 42.83 -27.48
CA LEU A 266 -5.66 43.80 -28.22
C LEU A 266 -6.27 43.16 -29.49
N LEU A 267 -5.46 42.40 -30.25
CA LEU A 267 -5.95 41.70 -31.44
C LEU A 267 -6.97 40.61 -31.10
N GLU A 268 -6.78 39.85 -30.02
CA GLU A 268 -7.74 38.82 -29.61
C GLU A 268 -9.09 39.42 -29.17
N ARG A 269 -9.09 40.54 -28.43
CA ARG A 269 -10.33 41.21 -27.99
C ARG A 269 -11.04 41.97 -29.12
N ALA A 270 -10.31 42.47 -30.11
CA ALA A 270 -10.85 43.27 -31.22
C ALA A 270 -11.91 42.51 -32.04
N PRO A 271 -12.95 43.19 -32.59
CA PRO A 271 -13.96 42.54 -33.44
C PRO A 271 -13.35 41.83 -34.67
N LEU A 272 -14.10 40.90 -35.29
CA LEU A 272 -13.64 40.13 -36.45
C LEU A 272 -13.34 41.02 -37.67
N ALA A 273 -14.21 41.98 -37.93
CA ALA A 273 -14.10 42.98 -38.98
C ALA A 273 -14.89 44.22 -38.52
N ARG A 274 -14.78 45.33 -39.27
CA ARG A 274 -15.61 46.50 -38.98
C ARG A 274 -17.10 46.10 -39.09
N PRO A 275 -17.92 46.36 -38.06
CA PRO A 275 -19.35 46.01 -38.12
C PRO A 275 -20.05 46.75 -39.25
N ARG A 276 -21.02 46.10 -39.90
CA ARG A 276 -21.77 46.62 -41.04
C ARG A 276 -23.26 46.54 -40.76
N ALA A 277 -24.01 47.58 -41.12
CA ALA A 277 -25.46 47.65 -40.89
C ALA A 277 -26.28 46.61 -41.68
N ASP A 278 -25.69 45.97 -42.69
CA ASP A 278 -26.32 44.90 -43.47
C ASP A 278 -26.12 43.50 -42.86
N GLY A 279 -25.37 43.39 -41.75
CA GLY A 279 -25.20 42.14 -41.02
C GLY A 279 -24.36 41.09 -41.74
N VAL A 280 -23.51 41.47 -42.70
CA VAL A 280 -22.66 40.52 -43.46
C VAL A 280 -21.18 40.71 -43.13
N LEU A 281 -20.51 39.61 -42.75
CA LEU A 281 -19.06 39.55 -42.55
C LEU A 281 -18.34 39.45 -43.90
N ASP A 282 -17.71 40.54 -44.32
CA ASP A 282 -16.90 40.58 -45.55
C ASP A 282 -15.49 40.03 -45.29
N VAL A 283 -15.27 38.78 -45.67
CA VAL A 283 -13.99 38.08 -45.52
C VAL A 283 -12.93 38.62 -46.48
N ALA A 284 -13.32 39.22 -47.61
CA ALA A 284 -12.42 39.76 -48.64
C ALA A 284 -11.91 41.17 -48.28
N ALA A 285 -12.75 41.99 -47.64
CA ALA A 285 -12.36 43.32 -47.14
C ALA A 285 -11.34 43.30 -45.99
N GLY A 286 -11.10 42.13 -45.40
CA GLY A 286 -10.03 41.89 -44.43
C GLY A 286 -10.53 41.57 -43.02
N LEU A 287 -10.08 40.43 -42.51
CA LEU A 287 -10.34 39.97 -41.14
C LEU A 287 -9.22 40.36 -40.19
N ASN A 288 -9.59 40.54 -38.92
CA ASN A 288 -8.69 40.62 -37.79
C ASN A 288 -7.62 39.51 -37.88
N PRO A 289 -6.32 39.86 -37.90
CA PRO A 289 -5.24 38.89 -38.06
C PRO A 289 -5.26 37.74 -37.03
N ALA A 290 -5.66 38.01 -35.78
CA ALA A 290 -5.73 36.98 -34.73
C ALA A 290 -6.79 35.91 -35.02
N TRP A 291 -7.87 36.27 -35.73
CA TRP A 291 -9.01 35.39 -35.97
C TRP A 291 -9.10 34.86 -37.40
N ARG A 292 -8.38 35.47 -38.35
CA ARG A 292 -8.43 35.15 -39.79
C ARG A 292 -8.25 33.67 -40.08
N GLY A 293 -7.28 33.02 -39.44
CA GLY A 293 -7.02 31.59 -39.61
C GLY A 293 -8.19 30.74 -39.14
N ARG A 294 -8.73 31.04 -37.95
CA ARG A 294 -9.86 30.32 -37.34
C ARG A 294 -11.14 30.46 -38.16
N VAL A 295 -11.45 31.68 -38.62
CA VAL A 295 -12.64 31.95 -39.45
C VAL A 295 -12.53 31.27 -40.81
N ARG A 296 -11.36 31.32 -41.47
CA ARG A 296 -11.17 30.61 -42.75
C ARG A 296 -11.30 29.10 -42.59
N ALA A 297 -10.66 28.52 -41.56
CA ALA A 297 -10.80 27.11 -41.26
C ALA A 297 -12.27 26.73 -41.00
N TRP A 298 -13.02 27.55 -40.26
CA TRP A 298 -14.45 27.33 -40.05
C TRP A 298 -15.27 27.41 -41.36
N LEU A 299 -14.96 28.35 -42.25
CA LEU A 299 -15.63 28.45 -43.56
C LEU A 299 -15.30 27.24 -44.46
N ASP A 300 -14.06 26.75 -44.44
CA ASP A 300 -13.68 25.54 -45.17
C ASP A 300 -14.50 24.34 -44.66
N GLN A 301 -14.69 24.21 -43.35
CA GLN A 301 -15.55 23.18 -42.74
C GLN A 301 -17.04 23.37 -43.11
N ALA A 302 -17.54 24.60 -43.11
CA ALA A 302 -18.91 24.91 -43.54
C ALA A 302 -19.16 24.50 -45.00
N ALA A 303 -18.20 24.75 -45.89
CA ALA A 303 -18.28 24.31 -47.28
C ALA A 303 -18.30 22.77 -47.41
N LEU A 304 -17.50 22.06 -46.60
CA LEU A 304 -17.53 20.59 -46.55
C LEU A 304 -18.87 20.04 -46.05
N LEU A 305 -19.56 20.77 -45.16
CA LEU A 305 -20.93 20.45 -44.71
C LEU A 305 -21.99 20.74 -45.78
N GLY A 306 -21.60 21.22 -46.96
CA GLY A 306 -22.51 21.57 -48.07
C GLY A 306 -23.28 22.86 -47.84
N ILE A 307 -22.78 23.75 -46.98
CA ILE A 307 -23.39 25.05 -46.70
C ILE A 307 -22.75 26.10 -47.62
N ASP A 308 -23.59 26.93 -48.25
CA ASP A 308 -23.11 28.04 -49.09
C ASP A 308 -22.39 29.08 -48.23
N THR A 309 -21.13 29.39 -48.58
CA THR A 309 -20.27 30.33 -47.86
C THR A 309 -20.10 31.67 -48.57
N ALA A 310 -20.85 31.93 -49.65
CA ALA A 310 -20.79 33.19 -50.39
C ALA A 310 -21.20 34.40 -49.54
N LYS A 311 -22.13 34.20 -48.59
CA LYS A 311 -22.61 35.22 -47.67
C LYS A 311 -22.45 34.73 -46.23
N VAL A 312 -21.57 35.38 -45.48
CA VAL A 312 -21.33 35.04 -44.07
C VAL A 312 -22.21 35.92 -43.18
N ASP A 313 -23.39 35.42 -42.84
CA ASP A 313 -24.39 36.06 -41.97
C ASP A 313 -24.83 35.14 -40.81
N ARG A 314 -25.76 35.61 -39.98
CA ARG A 314 -26.30 34.82 -38.85
C ARG A 314 -26.96 33.52 -39.32
N ASP A 315 -27.58 33.51 -40.50
CA ASP A 315 -28.25 32.32 -41.04
C ASP A 315 -27.23 31.23 -41.39
N LEU A 316 -26.09 31.59 -41.97
CA LEU A 316 -24.98 30.67 -42.19
C LEU A 316 -24.48 30.07 -40.87
N VAL A 317 -24.26 30.91 -39.84
CA VAL A 317 -23.81 30.44 -38.51
C VAL A 317 -24.82 29.45 -37.92
N ALA A 318 -26.11 29.78 -37.99
CA ALA A 318 -27.19 28.92 -37.51
C ALA A 318 -27.27 27.61 -38.30
N ALA A 319 -27.08 27.64 -39.63
CA ALA A 319 -27.07 26.44 -40.48
C ALA A 319 -25.91 25.50 -40.13
N VAL A 320 -24.70 26.03 -39.90
CA VAL A 320 -23.54 25.23 -39.46
C VAL A 320 -23.81 24.62 -38.09
N GLY A 321 -24.31 25.43 -37.14
CA GLY A 321 -24.67 24.95 -35.81
C GLY A 321 -25.73 23.85 -35.84
N ALA A 322 -26.77 24.00 -36.67
CA ALA A 322 -27.83 23.01 -36.84
C ALA A 322 -27.32 21.70 -37.43
N LYS A 323 -26.40 21.74 -38.41
CA LYS A 323 -25.76 20.55 -38.98
C LYS A 323 -24.87 19.80 -37.99
N LEU A 324 -24.27 20.51 -37.03
CA LEU A 324 -23.38 19.93 -36.02
C LEU A 324 -24.11 19.59 -34.70
N ALA A 325 -25.37 20.03 -34.53
CA ALA A 325 -26.12 19.80 -33.30
C ALA A 325 -26.29 18.30 -32.94
N PRO A 326 -26.58 17.38 -33.89
CA PRO A 326 -26.67 15.95 -33.59
C PRO A 326 -25.35 15.38 -33.04
N TYR A 327 -24.20 15.80 -33.60
CA TYR A 327 -22.88 15.42 -33.11
C TYR A 327 -22.64 15.88 -31.66
N VAL A 328 -23.00 17.13 -31.33
CA VAL A 328 -22.83 17.68 -29.98
C VAL A 328 -23.69 16.93 -28.97
N VAL A 329 -24.94 16.64 -29.30
CA VAL A 329 -25.85 15.85 -28.44
C VAL A 329 -25.31 14.44 -28.24
N TRP A 330 -24.90 13.77 -29.32
CA TRP A 330 -24.30 12.43 -29.25
C TRP A 330 -23.05 12.41 -28.39
N GLN A 331 -22.14 13.36 -28.56
CA GLN A 331 -20.90 13.41 -27.79
C GLN A 331 -21.15 13.75 -26.31
N GLY A 332 -22.16 14.58 -26.01
CA GLY A 332 -22.60 14.85 -24.64
C GLY A 332 -23.26 13.64 -23.96
N ALA A 333 -23.80 12.71 -24.73
CA ALA A 333 -24.40 11.45 -24.25
C ALA A 333 -23.39 10.31 -24.07
N LYS A 334 -22.09 10.55 -24.29
CA LYS A 334 -21.04 9.52 -24.16
C LYS A 334 -21.04 8.93 -22.73
N PRO A 335 -21.26 7.62 -22.57
CA PRO A 335 -21.27 6.99 -21.24
C PRO A 335 -19.91 7.13 -20.54
N ALA A 336 -19.94 7.44 -19.25
CA ALA A 336 -18.75 7.52 -18.40
C ALA A 336 -18.30 6.10 -17.98
N THR A 337 -17.61 5.42 -18.88
CA THR A 337 -17.09 4.05 -18.66
C THR A 337 -15.72 3.88 -19.32
N LYS A 338 -14.95 2.94 -18.77
CA LYS A 338 -13.68 2.46 -19.35
C LYS A 338 -13.87 1.43 -20.46
N ALA A 339 -15.11 1.03 -20.77
CA ALA A 339 -15.38 0.06 -21.84
C ALA A 339 -14.73 0.47 -23.18
N GLY A 340 -14.72 1.78 -23.47
CA GLY A 340 -14.11 2.30 -24.69
C GLY A 340 -12.59 2.13 -24.78
N ASP A 341 -11.89 1.97 -23.66
CA ASP A 341 -10.43 1.79 -23.64
C ASP A 341 -10.01 0.43 -24.21
N ARG A 342 -10.93 -0.55 -24.24
CA ARG A 342 -10.70 -1.88 -24.83
C ARG A 342 -10.98 -1.94 -26.34
N GLY A 343 -11.60 -0.90 -26.89
CA GLY A 343 -12.02 -0.86 -28.29
C GLY A 343 -13.32 -1.61 -28.58
N ALA A 344 -14.00 -1.19 -29.66
CA ALA A 344 -15.35 -1.67 -29.97
C ALA A 344 -15.41 -3.16 -30.30
N ASP A 345 -14.43 -3.68 -31.03
CA ASP A 345 -14.45 -5.07 -31.46
C ASP A 345 -14.30 -6.04 -30.28
N ALA A 346 -13.48 -5.71 -29.29
CA ALA A 346 -13.30 -6.53 -28.10
C ALA A 346 -14.58 -6.57 -27.23
N ILE A 347 -15.20 -5.42 -26.96
CA ILE A 347 -16.45 -5.37 -26.19
C ILE A 347 -17.57 -6.10 -26.95
N ARG A 348 -17.66 -5.93 -28.26
CA ARG A 348 -18.66 -6.61 -29.10
C ARG A 348 -18.46 -8.12 -29.11
N ALA A 349 -17.22 -8.61 -29.22
CA ALA A 349 -16.92 -10.04 -29.17
C ALA A 349 -17.36 -10.66 -27.84
N HIS A 350 -17.05 -10.01 -26.71
CA HIS A 350 -17.44 -10.47 -25.38
C HIS A 350 -18.95 -10.47 -25.16
N LEU A 351 -19.67 -9.46 -25.68
CA LEU A 351 -21.12 -9.37 -25.54
C LEU A 351 -21.89 -10.28 -26.50
N ALA A 352 -21.27 -10.69 -27.61
CA ALA A 352 -21.88 -11.62 -28.57
C ALA A 352 -21.87 -13.07 -28.07
N ASP A 353 -20.91 -13.44 -27.21
CA ASP A 353 -20.86 -14.76 -26.58
C ASP A 353 -21.68 -14.78 -25.28
N GLU A 354 -22.93 -15.20 -25.40
CA GLU A 354 -23.86 -15.34 -24.26
C GLU A 354 -23.42 -16.40 -23.24
N THR A 355 -22.45 -17.26 -23.58
CA THR A 355 -21.96 -18.30 -22.66
C THR A 355 -21.00 -17.74 -21.61
N LEU A 356 -20.26 -16.67 -21.91
CA LEU A 356 -19.26 -16.10 -21.00
C LEU A 356 -19.87 -15.63 -19.66
N PRO A 357 -20.99 -14.87 -19.64
CA PRO A 357 -21.65 -14.50 -18.40
C PRO A 357 -22.19 -15.71 -17.61
N VAL A 358 -22.73 -16.72 -18.30
CA VAL A 358 -23.28 -17.92 -17.66
C VAL A 358 -22.16 -18.69 -16.97
N ARG A 359 -21.07 -18.97 -17.68
CA ARG A 359 -19.89 -19.67 -17.15
C ARG A 359 -19.21 -18.90 -16.02
N THR A 360 -19.19 -17.57 -16.09
CA THR A 360 -18.72 -16.72 -14.98
C THR A 360 -19.59 -16.89 -13.73
N ARG A 361 -20.92 -16.93 -13.89
CA ARG A 361 -21.84 -17.17 -12.76
C ARG A 361 -21.68 -18.58 -12.17
N GLU A 362 -21.39 -19.58 -12.99
CA GLU A 362 -21.04 -20.93 -12.52
C GLU A 362 -19.74 -20.92 -11.70
N LEU A 363 -18.70 -20.19 -12.13
CA LEU A 363 -17.47 -20.01 -11.35
C LEU A 363 -17.74 -19.31 -10.01
N LEU A 364 -18.61 -18.29 -9.99
CA LEU A 364 -19.02 -17.59 -8.75
C LEU A 364 -19.72 -18.55 -7.77
N GLN A 365 -20.59 -19.43 -8.26
CA GLN A 365 -21.22 -20.46 -7.42
C GLN A 365 -20.21 -21.49 -6.92
N ARG A 366 -19.24 -21.88 -7.76
CA ARG A 366 -18.17 -22.80 -7.37
C ARG A 366 -17.25 -22.18 -6.31
N SER A 367 -17.02 -20.86 -6.34
CA SER A 367 -16.18 -20.19 -5.34
C SER A 367 -16.82 -20.16 -3.95
N GLU A 368 -18.15 -20.15 -3.83
CA GLU A 368 -18.85 -20.35 -2.55
C GLU A 368 -18.48 -21.69 -1.90
N VAL A 369 -18.53 -22.77 -2.69
CA VAL A 369 -18.22 -24.12 -2.20
C VAL A 369 -16.72 -24.27 -1.91
N ALA A 370 -15.87 -23.74 -2.79
CA ALA A 370 -14.42 -23.81 -2.64
C ALA A 370 -13.94 -23.01 -1.41
N ALA A 371 -14.54 -21.86 -1.11
CA ALA A 371 -14.22 -21.08 0.07
C ALA A 371 -14.52 -21.85 1.37
N VAL A 372 -15.68 -22.53 1.45
CA VAL A 372 -16.02 -23.37 2.61
C VAL A 372 -15.03 -24.53 2.77
N ALA A 373 -14.62 -25.16 1.66
CA ALA A 373 -13.60 -26.21 1.72
C ALA A 373 -12.25 -25.67 2.21
N LEU A 374 -11.86 -24.49 1.73
CA LEU A 374 -10.61 -23.82 2.12
C LEU A 374 -10.61 -23.40 3.59
N ASP A 375 -11.75 -23.00 4.15
CA ASP A 375 -11.87 -22.71 5.59
C ASP A 375 -11.59 -23.95 6.43
N GLY A 376 -12.01 -25.13 5.98
CA GLY A 376 -11.62 -26.41 6.58
C GLY A 376 -10.10 -26.64 6.54
N VAL A 377 -9.44 -26.33 5.43
CA VAL A 377 -7.97 -26.42 5.30
C VAL A 377 -7.26 -25.47 6.26
N LYS A 378 -7.72 -24.20 6.34
CA LYS A 378 -7.18 -23.20 7.26
C LYS A 378 -7.37 -23.61 8.72
N LEU A 379 -8.48 -24.26 9.05
CA LEU A 379 -8.75 -24.75 10.39
C LEU A 379 -7.78 -25.87 10.79
N VAL A 380 -7.45 -26.77 9.86
CA VAL A 380 -6.41 -27.80 10.06
C VAL A 380 -5.03 -27.17 10.23
N GLU A 381 -4.69 -26.18 9.38
CA GLU A 381 -3.43 -25.43 9.52
C GLU A 381 -3.34 -24.80 10.92
N LYS A 382 -4.39 -24.10 11.37
CA LYS A 382 -4.48 -23.51 12.71
C LYS A 382 -4.26 -24.54 13.82
N ALA A 383 -4.87 -25.72 13.72
CA ALA A 383 -4.68 -26.78 14.71
C ALA A 383 -3.21 -27.21 14.82
N ILE A 384 -2.54 -27.44 13.69
CA ILE A 384 -1.12 -27.80 13.66
C ILE A 384 -0.25 -26.66 14.20
N LEU A 385 -0.51 -25.42 13.79
CA LEU A 385 0.22 -24.25 14.26
C LEU A 385 0.14 -24.12 15.79
N PHE A 386 -1.05 -24.32 16.36
CA PHE A 386 -1.26 -24.23 17.81
C PHE A 386 -0.59 -25.40 18.54
N GLN A 387 -0.63 -26.61 17.98
CA GLN A 387 0.12 -27.75 18.51
C GLN A 387 1.63 -27.48 18.58
N ALA A 388 2.18 -26.85 17.54
CA ALA A 388 3.62 -26.64 17.42
C ALA A 388 4.12 -25.44 18.27
N TRP A 389 3.39 -24.33 18.29
CA TRP A 389 3.95 -23.05 18.78
C TRP A 389 3.20 -22.36 19.92
N LEU A 390 2.02 -22.84 20.33
CA LEU A 390 1.27 -22.19 21.42
C LEU A 390 2.00 -22.27 22.77
N LEU A 391 2.60 -23.42 23.09
CA LEU A 391 3.36 -23.60 24.33
C LEU A 391 4.66 -22.74 24.35
N PRO A 392 5.49 -22.73 23.29
CA PRO A 392 6.62 -21.80 23.19
C PRO A 392 6.26 -20.32 23.31
N LEU A 393 5.18 -19.88 22.65
CA LEU A 393 4.72 -18.49 22.75
C LEU A 393 4.26 -18.17 24.17
N THR A 394 3.45 -19.04 24.77
CA THR A 394 2.94 -18.84 26.14
C THR A 394 4.09 -18.78 27.14
N ASN A 395 5.09 -19.66 27.00
CA ASN A 395 6.33 -19.60 27.80
C ASN A 395 7.04 -18.26 27.64
N THR A 396 7.17 -17.76 26.41
CA THR A 396 7.84 -16.48 26.12
C THR A 396 7.16 -15.31 26.82
N MET A 397 5.82 -15.30 26.86
CA MET A 397 5.06 -14.20 27.46
C MET A 397 4.93 -14.32 28.99
N VAL A 398 4.74 -15.54 29.50
CA VAL A 398 4.50 -15.76 30.93
C VAL A 398 5.80 -15.69 31.74
N SER A 399 6.88 -16.33 31.28
CA SER A 399 8.11 -16.47 32.07
C SER A 399 9.39 -16.16 31.31
N MET A 400 9.37 -16.15 29.98
CA MET A 400 10.54 -15.93 29.12
C MET A 400 11.77 -16.74 29.57
N PRO A 401 11.63 -18.06 29.76
CA PRO A 401 12.64 -18.87 30.42
C PRO A 401 13.94 -18.96 29.63
N ASP A 402 13.84 -18.94 28.30
CA ASP A 402 14.95 -19.11 27.38
C ASP A 402 15.93 -17.92 27.39
N LEU A 403 15.47 -16.71 27.78
CA LEU A 403 16.34 -15.53 27.93
C LEU A 403 17.40 -15.70 29.03
N PHE A 404 17.15 -16.63 29.96
CA PHE A 404 18.04 -16.91 31.10
C PHE A 404 18.77 -18.26 30.96
N ASP A 405 18.64 -18.95 29.82
CA ASP A 405 19.29 -20.22 29.55
C ASP A 405 20.33 -20.05 28.44
N GLU A 406 21.62 -20.03 28.81
CA GLU A 406 22.75 -19.88 27.87
C GLU A 406 22.79 -20.95 26.76
N LYS A 407 22.05 -22.05 26.91
CA LYS A 407 21.99 -23.15 25.92
C LYS A 407 20.86 -23.01 24.93
N ARG A 408 19.97 -22.04 25.11
CA ARG A 408 18.79 -21.81 24.27
C ARG A 408 18.85 -20.41 23.70
N VAL A 409 18.14 -20.23 22.61
CA VAL A 409 17.94 -18.91 22.02
C VAL A 409 16.45 -18.61 22.11
N GLY A 410 16.09 -17.63 22.92
CA GLY A 410 14.73 -17.18 23.12
C GLY A 410 14.10 -16.63 21.84
N TRP A 411 12.77 -16.64 21.82
CA TRP A 411 11.98 -16.26 20.64
C TRP A 411 12.01 -14.77 20.32
N VAL A 412 12.44 -13.92 21.27
CA VAL A 412 12.64 -12.47 21.08
C VAL A 412 14.05 -12.13 20.57
N GLU A 413 14.97 -13.10 20.54
CA GLU A 413 16.36 -12.91 20.14
C GLU A 413 16.49 -13.07 18.62
N GLN A 414 16.85 -11.97 17.95
CA GLN A 414 16.83 -11.81 16.50
C GLN A 414 18.23 -11.88 15.87
N GLY A 415 19.20 -12.47 16.58
CA GLY A 415 20.58 -12.62 16.12
C GLY A 415 21.58 -12.25 17.22
N HIS A 416 22.86 -12.25 16.87
CA HIS A 416 23.95 -11.84 17.76
C HIS A 416 24.91 -10.88 17.07
N LEU A 417 25.50 -9.98 17.86
CA LEU A 417 26.50 -9.02 17.38
C LEU A 417 27.89 -9.46 17.82
N VAL A 418 28.84 -9.44 16.90
CA VAL A 418 30.27 -9.58 17.21
C VAL A 418 30.95 -8.22 17.01
N MET A 419 31.52 -7.69 18.09
CA MET A 419 32.17 -6.39 18.11
C MET A 419 33.15 -6.30 19.27
N ASP A 420 34.31 -5.68 19.06
CA ASP A 420 35.31 -5.44 20.11
C ASP A 420 35.72 -6.74 20.86
N GLY A 421 35.93 -7.82 20.11
CA GLY A 421 36.30 -9.13 20.67
C GLY A 421 35.23 -9.79 21.54
N ARG A 422 34.00 -9.27 21.53
CA ARG A 422 32.86 -9.76 22.31
C ARG A 422 31.73 -10.25 21.40
N VAL A 423 30.95 -11.17 21.94
CA VAL A 423 29.67 -11.60 21.37
C VAL A 423 28.56 -11.05 22.26
N PHE A 424 27.56 -10.45 21.62
CA PHE A 424 26.34 -9.98 22.27
C PHE A 424 25.18 -10.81 21.73
N ASP A 425 24.75 -11.81 22.50
CA ASP A 425 23.77 -12.81 22.06
C ASP A 425 22.32 -12.30 22.06
N LEU A 426 22.04 -11.23 22.82
CA LEU A 426 20.71 -10.64 22.94
C LEU A 426 20.55 -9.46 21.99
N ALA A 427 20.06 -9.71 20.77
CA ALA A 427 19.62 -8.65 19.86
C ALA A 427 18.10 -8.60 19.73
N ILE A 428 17.50 -7.49 20.13
CA ILE A 428 16.04 -7.28 20.05
C ILE A 428 15.75 -6.31 18.90
N ARG A 429 14.87 -6.69 17.99
CA ARG A 429 14.46 -5.83 16.87
C ARG A 429 13.74 -4.58 17.36
N VAL A 430 14.08 -3.42 16.77
CA VAL A 430 13.46 -2.13 17.06
C VAL A 430 12.71 -1.62 15.84
N ASN A 431 11.38 -1.49 15.97
CA ASN A 431 10.53 -0.93 14.91
C ASN A 431 10.34 0.58 15.03
N ASP A 432 10.44 1.13 16.25
CA ASP A 432 10.38 2.56 16.53
C ASP A 432 11.55 2.94 17.45
N ALA A 433 12.60 3.48 16.84
CA ALA A 433 13.82 3.85 17.55
C ALA A 433 13.59 4.98 18.55
N GLY A 434 12.73 5.95 18.22
CA GLY A 434 12.43 7.06 19.13
C GLY A 434 11.73 6.60 20.40
N ARG A 435 10.79 5.65 20.29
CA ARG A 435 10.13 5.04 21.45
C ARG A 435 11.08 4.14 22.23
N ALA A 436 11.86 3.30 21.55
CA ALA A 436 12.80 2.38 22.19
C ALA A 436 13.90 3.13 22.96
N GLU A 437 14.42 4.23 22.41
CA GLU A 437 15.39 5.08 23.09
C GLU A 437 14.84 5.72 24.37
N LYS A 438 13.60 6.23 24.34
CA LYS A 438 12.95 6.77 25.53
C LYS A 438 12.77 5.71 26.62
N PHE A 439 12.40 4.50 26.20
CA PHE A 439 12.27 3.36 27.12
C PHE A 439 13.62 2.96 27.72
N ALA A 440 14.64 2.77 26.89
CA ALA A 440 15.97 2.38 27.34
C ALA A 440 16.64 3.47 28.21
N ALA A 441 16.32 4.75 28.03
CA ALA A 441 16.79 5.83 28.90
C ALA A 441 16.26 5.74 30.35
N MET A 442 15.14 5.05 30.57
CA MET A 442 14.60 4.77 31.90
C MET A 442 15.14 3.46 32.49
N SER A 443 15.82 2.65 31.68
CA SER A 443 16.40 1.37 32.09
C SER A 443 17.78 1.58 32.71
N PRO A 444 18.16 0.80 33.74
CA PRO A 444 19.52 0.82 34.28
C PRO A 444 20.52 0.07 33.38
N LEU A 445 20.09 -0.55 32.28
CA LEU A 445 20.96 -1.30 31.38
C LEU A 445 21.82 -0.37 30.53
N TYR A 446 23.08 -0.74 30.32
CA TYR A 446 23.85 -0.19 29.20
C TYR A 446 23.28 -0.81 27.93
N THR A 447 22.75 0.01 27.03
CA THR A 447 22.13 -0.42 25.78
C THR A 447 22.75 0.25 24.57
N MET A 448 23.00 -0.55 23.53
CA MET A 448 23.43 -0.11 22.21
C MET A 448 22.25 -0.17 21.24
N PHE A 449 22.05 0.90 20.47
CA PHE A 449 21.21 0.91 19.29
C PHE A 449 22.10 0.73 18.06
N VAL A 450 21.94 -0.40 17.39
CA VAL A 450 22.82 -0.84 16.31
C VAL A 450 22.01 -0.92 15.03
N LYS A 451 22.49 -0.21 14.00
CA LYS A 451 21.93 -0.33 12.65
C LYS A 451 22.58 -1.48 11.92
N VAL A 452 21.78 -2.28 11.23
CA VAL A 452 22.21 -3.48 10.51
C VAL A 452 21.74 -3.41 9.06
N GLY A 453 22.53 -3.96 8.15
CA GLY A 453 22.19 -4.03 6.73
C GLY A 453 23.04 -5.05 5.99
N ASP A 454 22.64 -5.35 4.76
CA ASP A 454 23.36 -6.32 3.93
C ASP A 454 24.74 -5.81 3.51
N LYS A 455 25.64 -6.73 3.14
CA LYS A 455 26.99 -6.39 2.69
C LYS A 455 26.93 -5.44 1.48
N GLY A 456 27.35 -4.20 1.69
CA GLY A 456 27.34 -3.14 0.65
C GLY A 456 26.01 -2.40 0.47
N GLY A 457 24.99 -2.71 1.28
CA GLY A 457 23.68 -2.03 1.29
C GLY A 457 23.58 -0.93 2.35
N ALA A 458 22.44 -0.24 2.36
CA ALA A 458 22.10 0.70 3.43
C ALA A 458 21.78 -0.05 4.74
N LEU A 459 22.17 0.53 5.87
CA LEU A 459 21.82 -0.01 7.19
C LEU A 459 20.39 0.43 7.56
N THR A 460 19.41 -0.39 7.18
CA THR A 460 17.98 -0.10 7.32
C THR A 460 17.37 -0.67 8.59
N ASP A 461 17.95 -1.75 9.09
CA ASP A 461 17.46 -2.48 10.25
C ASP A 461 18.02 -1.87 11.53
N GLU A 462 17.26 -1.90 12.62
CA GLU A 462 17.71 -1.38 13.90
C GLU A 462 17.43 -2.37 15.04
N TYR A 463 18.43 -2.54 15.90
CA TYR A 463 18.41 -3.49 17.00
C TYR A 463 18.84 -2.81 18.30
N MET A 464 18.20 -3.22 19.39
CA MET A 464 18.55 -2.86 20.76
C MET A 464 19.33 -4.03 21.36
N ILE A 465 20.57 -3.77 21.78
CA ILE A 465 21.51 -4.77 22.28
C ILE A 465 22.02 -4.32 23.65
N PRO A 466 21.61 -4.98 24.76
CA PRO A 466 22.14 -4.66 26.07
C PRO A 466 23.57 -5.20 26.23
N VAL A 467 24.41 -4.43 26.92
CA VAL A 467 25.74 -4.85 27.36
C VAL A 467 25.60 -5.34 28.80
N THR A 468 25.63 -6.66 28.98
CA THR A 468 25.35 -7.31 30.27
C THR A 468 26.61 -7.81 31.00
N ALA A 469 27.77 -7.83 30.32
CA ALA A 469 29.04 -8.26 30.88
C ALA A 469 30.22 -7.49 30.26
N GLY A 470 31.35 -7.45 31.00
CA GLY A 470 32.58 -6.78 30.59
C GLY A 470 32.67 -5.32 31.03
N GLU A 471 33.53 -4.57 30.34
CA GLU A 471 33.81 -3.15 30.62
C GLU A 471 33.29 -2.26 29.49
N ARG A 472 33.02 -1.00 29.81
CA ARG A 472 32.64 0.03 28.82
C ARG A 472 33.78 0.42 27.89
N GLU A 473 35.02 0.32 28.37
CA GLU A 473 36.22 0.79 27.66
C GLU A 473 36.26 0.12 26.27
N HIS A 474 36.35 0.95 25.23
CA HIS A 474 36.36 0.63 23.78
C HIS A 474 35.04 0.67 22.98
N LEU A 475 33.84 0.73 23.55
CA LEU A 475 32.62 0.93 22.73
C LEU A 475 32.31 2.41 22.49
N CYS A 476 32.03 2.79 21.24
CA CYS A 476 31.69 4.16 20.84
C CYS A 476 30.64 4.22 19.73
N ASP A 477 29.92 5.35 19.66
CA ASP A 477 29.01 5.63 18.55
C ASP A 477 29.79 5.63 17.23
N GLY A 478 29.21 5.03 16.18
CA GLY A 478 29.82 4.87 14.87
C GLY A 478 30.71 3.64 14.70
N MET A 479 30.96 2.86 15.76
CA MET A 479 31.76 1.63 15.69
C MET A 479 31.10 0.58 14.80
N TRP A 480 31.89 -0.05 13.94
CA TRP A 480 31.45 -1.14 13.06
C TRP A 480 31.65 -2.51 13.71
N GLY A 481 30.74 -3.42 13.40
CA GLY A 481 30.80 -4.82 13.81
C GLY A 481 30.12 -5.72 12.79
N VAL A 482 30.03 -7.01 13.14
CA VAL A 482 29.37 -8.02 12.31
C VAL A 482 28.15 -8.53 13.06
N PHE A 483 26.98 -8.38 12.43
CA PHE A 483 25.74 -8.94 12.95
C PHE A 483 25.49 -10.28 12.25
N PHE A 484 25.10 -11.28 13.02
CA PHE A 484 24.66 -12.57 12.51
C PHE A 484 23.16 -12.68 12.78
N ASP A 485 22.38 -12.82 11.72
CA ASP A 485 20.96 -13.09 11.86
C ASP A 485 20.72 -14.51 12.41
N PRO A 486 19.47 -14.90 12.72
CA PRO A 486 19.19 -16.22 13.28
C PRO A 486 19.56 -17.38 12.36
N ASP A 487 19.69 -17.13 11.05
CA ASP A 487 20.11 -18.12 10.05
C ASP A 487 21.65 -18.20 9.93
N GLY A 488 22.37 -17.41 10.74
CA GLY A 488 23.83 -17.34 10.75
C GLY A 488 24.42 -16.53 9.61
N LYS A 489 23.61 -15.77 8.86
CA LYS A 489 24.09 -14.95 7.75
C LYS A 489 24.72 -13.66 8.29
N GLU A 490 25.93 -13.40 7.80
CA GLU A 490 26.71 -12.21 8.14
C GLU A 490 26.15 -10.94 7.50
N ARG A 491 25.96 -9.92 8.33
CA ARG A 491 25.47 -8.59 7.97
C ARG A 491 26.35 -7.51 8.59
N HIS A 492 26.41 -6.35 7.94
CA HIS A 492 27.15 -5.22 8.48
C HIS A 492 26.37 -4.60 9.63
N ALA A 493 27.07 -4.23 10.70
CA ALA A 493 26.49 -3.58 11.86
C ALA A 493 27.25 -2.30 12.19
N GLN A 494 26.54 -1.26 12.62
CA GLN A 494 27.15 -0.04 13.11
C GLN A 494 26.39 0.49 14.33
N ILE A 495 27.11 0.83 15.40
CA ILE A 495 26.52 1.50 16.55
C ILE A 495 26.05 2.88 16.09
N ARG A 496 24.75 3.13 16.22
CA ARG A 496 24.15 4.44 15.95
C ARG A 496 24.16 5.30 17.20
N LYS A 497 23.80 4.71 18.34
CA LYS A 497 23.65 5.40 19.61
C LYS A 497 23.84 4.45 20.78
N MET A 498 24.37 4.96 21.88
CA MET A 498 24.43 4.24 23.15
C MET A 498 23.71 4.98 24.27
N ILE A 499 23.07 4.22 25.13
CA ILE A 499 22.58 4.67 26.44
C ILE A 499 23.50 4.05 27.47
N VAL A 500 24.36 4.90 28.03
CA VAL A 500 25.45 4.46 28.88
C VAL A 500 25.01 4.46 30.33
N ASN A 501 24.92 3.27 30.90
CA ASN A 501 24.76 3.03 32.33
C ASN A 501 25.89 2.11 32.82
N PRO A 502 26.14 2.02 34.14
CA PRO A 502 27.13 1.06 34.66
C PRO A 502 26.71 -0.38 34.38
N ILE A 503 27.62 -1.19 33.83
CA ILE A 503 27.36 -2.60 33.45
C ILE A 503 27.37 -3.51 34.68
N SER A 504 28.14 -3.14 35.72
CA SER A 504 28.32 -3.94 36.93
C SER A 504 28.29 -3.10 38.21
N ILE A 505 28.13 -3.75 39.38
CA ILE A 505 28.20 -3.10 40.69
C ILE A 505 29.57 -2.40 40.88
N LYS A 506 30.66 -2.99 40.37
CA LYS A 506 32.00 -2.39 40.41
C LYS A 506 32.07 -1.13 39.55
N GLU A 507 31.45 -1.12 38.37
CA GLU A 507 31.35 0.09 37.54
C GLU A 507 30.43 1.14 38.16
N ALA A 508 29.32 0.74 38.80
CA ALA A 508 28.39 1.66 39.46
C ALA A 508 29.06 2.38 40.64
N LEU A 509 29.94 1.69 41.37
CA LEU A 509 30.77 2.26 42.43
C LEU A 509 31.87 3.19 41.89
N LEU A 510 32.38 2.95 40.68
CA LEU A 510 33.41 3.79 40.03
C LEU A 510 32.82 4.95 39.20
N ALA A 511 31.53 4.90 38.87
CA ALA A 511 30.84 5.90 38.05
C ALA A 511 30.92 7.35 38.59
N PRO A 512 30.83 7.61 39.92
CA PRO A 512 31.02 8.95 40.47
C PRO A 512 32.45 9.47 40.27
N PHE A 513 33.44 8.59 40.41
CA PHE A 513 34.86 8.94 40.29
C PHE A 513 35.27 9.18 38.83
N ARG A 514 34.71 8.42 37.88
CA ARG A 514 34.90 8.67 36.43
C ARG A 514 34.28 10.00 35.99
N LYS A 515 33.06 10.34 36.44
CA LYS A 515 32.46 11.67 36.17
C LYS A 515 33.33 12.82 36.69
N ILE A 516 33.96 12.65 37.86
CA ILE A 516 34.90 13.63 38.41
C ILE A 516 36.16 13.73 37.53
N GLY A 517 36.70 12.61 37.05
CA GLY A 517 37.83 12.59 36.12
C GLY A 517 37.53 13.25 34.77
N GLU A 518 36.37 12.98 34.16
CA GLU A 518 35.90 13.62 32.92
C GLU A 518 35.69 15.13 33.11
N THR A 519 35.18 15.55 34.27
CA THR A 519 35.02 16.97 34.61
C THR A 519 36.37 17.66 34.80
N ILE A 520 37.34 16.99 35.45
CA ILE A 520 38.72 17.48 35.63
C ILE A 520 39.42 17.63 34.27
N GLN A 521 39.28 16.64 33.39
CA GLN A 521 39.82 16.68 32.02
C GLN A 521 39.20 17.84 31.22
N GLN A 522 37.88 18.02 31.28
CA GLN A 522 37.20 19.16 30.63
C GLN A 522 37.64 20.52 31.19
N THR A 523 37.93 20.64 32.49
CA THR A 523 38.53 21.86 33.06
C THR A 523 40.00 22.05 32.68
N LEU A 524 40.78 20.99 32.52
CA LEU A 524 42.17 21.04 32.04
C LEU A 524 42.24 21.44 30.56
N ASP A 525 41.34 20.91 29.74
CA ASP A 525 41.22 21.26 28.32
C ASP A 525 40.73 22.71 28.16
N LYS A 526 39.79 23.16 28.99
CA LYS A 526 39.37 24.59 29.06
C LYS A 526 40.48 25.50 29.57
N ALA A 527 41.24 25.09 30.58
CA ALA A 527 42.38 25.84 31.11
C ALA A 527 43.50 25.98 30.05
N SER A 528 43.78 24.90 29.32
CA SER A 528 44.75 24.89 28.23
C SER A 528 44.29 25.78 27.07
N ALA A 529 43.02 25.70 26.66
CA ALA A 529 42.46 26.60 25.65
C ALA A 529 42.49 28.09 26.09
N SER A 530 42.27 28.37 27.38
CA SER A 530 42.36 29.73 27.93
C SER A 530 43.80 30.26 28.00
N GLN A 531 44.80 29.39 28.23
CA GLN A 531 46.22 29.76 28.14
C GLN A 531 46.65 30.04 26.68
N THR A 532 46.19 29.25 25.71
CA THR A 532 46.44 29.52 24.28
C THR A 532 45.81 30.84 23.85
N THR A 533 44.62 31.17 24.38
CA THR A 533 43.93 32.45 24.11
C THR A 533 44.65 33.64 24.78
N ALA A 534 45.17 33.46 26.00
CA ALA A 534 45.95 34.50 26.70
C ALA A 534 47.34 34.75 26.06
N MET A 535 48.01 33.69 25.58
CA MET A 535 49.26 33.83 24.82
C MET A 535 49.02 34.52 23.48
N SER A 536 47.92 34.19 22.78
CA SER A 536 47.51 34.86 21.54
C SER A 536 47.19 36.35 21.75
N GLY A 537 46.48 36.69 22.84
CA GLY A 537 46.16 38.08 23.19
C GLY A 537 47.38 38.93 23.53
N SER A 538 48.41 38.36 24.17
CA SER A 538 49.66 39.08 24.46
C SER A 538 50.51 39.35 23.21
N VAL A 539 50.43 38.48 22.19
CA VAL A 539 51.09 38.67 20.90
C VAL A 539 50.35 39.71 20.06
N THR A 540 49.00 39.80 20.15
CA THR A 540 48.22 40.82 19.43
C THR A 540 48.40 42.24 20.01
N GLN A 541 48.58 42.38 21.33
CA GLN A 541 48.86 43.69 21.95
C GLN A 541 50.28 44.22 21.69
N ASN A 542 51.28 43.34 21.53
CA ASN A 542 52.64 43.76 21.19
C ASN A 542 52.85 44.09 19.70
N VAL A 543 51.99 43.59 18.81
CA VAL A 543 52.04 43.90 17.36
C VAL A 543 51.26 45.18 17.00
N THR A 544 50.29 45.61 17.82
CA THR A 544 49.56 46.88 17.63
C THR A 544 50.20 48.10 18.29
N ALA A 545 51.24 47.90 19.12
CA ALA A 545 52.07 48.99 19.67
C ALA A 545 53.36 49.26 18.86
N ALA A 546 53.58 48.52 17.77
CA ALA A 546 54.75 48.65 16.89
C ALA A 546 54.38 48.88 15.41
N ALA A 547 53.17 49.37 15.13
CA ALA A 547 52.68 49.78 13.82
C ALA A 547 52.26 51.26 13.83
#